data_AF-A0A2S0XEN8-F1
#
_entry.id   AF-A0A2S0XEN8-F1
#
_cell.length_a   1.000
_cell.length_b   1.000
_cell.length_c   1.000
_cell.angle_alpha   90.00
_cell.angle_beta   90.00
_cell.angle_gamma   90.00
#
_symmetry.space_group_name_H-M   'P 1'
#
loop_
_entity.id
_entity.type
_entity.pdbx_description
1 polymer ?
#
loop_
_entity_poly.entity_id
_entity_poly.type
_entity_poly.pdbx_seq_one_letter_code
_entity_poly.pdbx_strand_id
1 'polypeptide(L)'
;MTIAHPALIWIKVKRRRADQPWANEELSNKMNARSEMKAGSEDAALLDAIAAIQRAHAEMLALCDRLEEIADSLPNEIDRRSCVLAARALGPAMVKVHRFEEQRLHSQFAARLAHSGEARETVERLKNEHFEDEGYAAELRDALRATARGGRAENPETLGFMLRGFFGALRRHIAFERDHVLPVLSSGD
;
A
#
# COMPACT_ATOMS: atom_id res chain seq x y z
N MET A 1 79.53 -39.81 -26.12
CA MET A 1 79.20 -38.97 -27.29
C MET A 1 77.68 -38.83 -27.35
N THR A 2 77.23 -37.60 -27.14
CA THR A 2 75.97 -36.93 -27.54
C THR A 2 74.64 -37.69 -27.54
N ILE A 3 73.73 -37.34 -26.61
CA ILE A 3 72.26 -37.23 -26.83
C ILE A 3 71.72 -36.13 -25.88
N ALA A 4 71.47 -34.92 -26.40
CA ALA A 4 70.17 -34.27 -26.63
C ALA A 4 69.44 -33.66 -25.40
N HIS A 5 69.27 -32.33 -25.42
CA HIS A 5 68.38 -31.52 -24.57
C HIS A 5 66.90 -31.76 -24.92
N PRO A 6 65.95 -31.52 -23.98
CA PRO A 6 65.12 -30.32 -24.17
C PRO A 6 64.64 -29.58 -22.91
N ALA A 7 64.55 -28.26 -23.09
CA ALA A 7 63.48 -27.35 -22.68
C ALA A 7 63.16 -27.14 -21.18
N LEU A 8 63.73 -26.05 -20.64
CA LEU A 8 63.17 -25.28 -19.53
C LEU A 8 61.95 -24.49 -20.04
N ILE A 9 60.73 -24.91 -19.68
CA ILE A 9 59.51 -24.12 -19.90
C ILE A 9 59.43 -23.07 -18.78
N TRP A 10 59.83 -21.84 -19.12
CA TRP A 10 59.48 -20.67 -18.33
C TRP A 10 57.99 -20.37 -18.55
N ILE A 11 57.15 -20.70 -17.57
CA ILE A 11 55.77 -20.21 -17.53
C ILE A 11 55.84 -18.69 -17.35
N LYS A 12 55.55 -17.98 -18.44
CA LYS A 12 55.43 -16.53 -18.48
C LYS A 12 54.17 -16.15 -17.70
N VAL A 13 54.31 -15.86 -16.40
CA VAL A 13 53.28 -15.19 -15.62
C VAL A 13 52.99 -13.86 -16.31
N LYS A 14 51.84 -13.80 -16.98
CA LYS A 14 51.30 -12.58 -17.58
C LYS A 14 50.99 -11.65 -16.41
N ARG A 15 51.88 -10.70 -16.13
CA ARG A 15 51.60 -9.58 -15.21
C ARG A 15 50.25 -8.99 -15.62
N ARG A 16 49.27 -9.04 -14.70
CA ARG A 16 48.05 -8.24 -14.80
C ARG A 16 48.49 -6.79 -14.99
N ARG A 17 47.95 -6.13 -16.03
CA ARG A 17 47.91 -4.67 -16.11
C ARG A 17 47.02 -4.20 -14.95
N ALA A 18 47.63 -3.90 -13.81
CA ALA A 18 47.09 -2.91 -12.89
C ALA A 18 47.53 -1.53 -13.40
N ASP A 19 46.75 -0.51 -13.08
CA ASP A 19 47.07 0.93 -13.23
C ASP A 19 46.61 1.62 -14.54
N GLN A 20 45.33 1.46 -14.88
CA GLN A 20 44.62 2.47 -15.69
C GLN A 20 43.53 3.16 -14.86
N PRO A 21 43.81 4.35 -14.28
CA PRO A 21 42.89 5.04 -13.37
C PRO A 21 41.55 5.41 -14.02
N TRP A 22 41.55 5.65 -15.34
CA TRP A 22 40.36 6.01 -16.11
C TRP A 22 39.32 4.88 -16.22
N ALA A 23 39.73 3.61 -16.15
CA ALA A 23 38.81 2.47 -16.25
C ALA A 23 38.00 2.26 -14.95
N ASN A 24 38.59 2.60 -13.79
CA ASN A 24 37.87 2.60 -12.51
C ASN A 24 36.89 3.76 -12.42
N GLU A 25 37.26 4.93 -12.95
CA GLU A 25 36.40 6.11 -13.01
C GLU A 25 35.18 5.89 -13.91
N GLU A 26 35.37 5.27 -15.08
CA GLU A 26 34.27 4.94 -16.01
C GLU A 26 33.30 3.89 -15.44
N LEU A 27 33.80 2.89 -14.71
CA LEU A 27 32.97 1.90 -14.01
C LEU A 27 32.20 2.53 -12.84
N SER A 28 32.85 3.39 -12.04
CA SER A 28 32.20 4.13 -10.96
C SER A 28 31.10 5.06 -11.51
N ASN A 29 31.35 5.74 -12.62
CA ASN A 29 30.38 6.64 -13.25
C ASN A 29 29.17 5.87 -13.81
N LYS A 30 29.39 4.69 -14.43
CA LYS A 30 28.29 3.80 -14.88
C LYS A 30 27.47 3.25 -13.72
N MET A 31 28.11 2.94 -12.59
CA MET A 31 27.41 2.49 -11.37
C MET A 31 26.57 3.61 -10.74
N ASN A 32 27.13 4.82 -10.66
CA ASN A 32 26.41 6.00 -10.18
C ASN A 32 25.21 6.33 -11.07
N ALA A 33 25.40 6.41 -12.39
CA ALA A 33 24.30 6.66 -13.33
C ALA A 33 23.18 5.62 -13.22
N ARG A 34 23.53 4.33 -12.99
CA ARG A 34 22.54 3.27 -12.78
C ARG A 34 21.82 3.40 -11.44
N SER A 35 22.51 3.88 -10.40
CA SER A 35 21.91 4.15 -9.08
C SER A 35 20.96 5.35 -9.14
N GLU A 36 21.37 6.45 -9.79
CA GLU A 36 20.55 7.65 -9.99
C GLU A 36 19.30 7.34 -10.82
N MET A 37 19.45 6.59 -11.91
CA MET A 37 18.32 6.18 -12.75
C MET A 37 17.36 5.22 -12.00
N LYS A 38 17.89 4.38 -11.10
CA LYS A 38 17.07 3.52 -10.23
C LYS A 38 16.32 4.35 -9.18
N ALA A 39 16.99 5.29 -8.50
CA ALA A 39 16.38 6.18 -7.52
C ALA A 39 15.26 7.02 -8.16
N GLY A 40 15.52 7.64 -9.32
CA GLY A 40 14.49 8.39 -10.06
C GLY A 40 13.30 7.54 -10.49
N SER A 41 13.50 6.24 -10.77
CA SER A 41 12.41 5.31 -11.05
C SER A 41 11.62 4.91 -9.80
N GLU A 42 12.26 4.83 -8.63
CA GLU A 42 11.61 4.51 -7.36
C GLU A 42 10.78 5.70 -6.86
N ASP A 43 11.28 6.93 -7.01
CA ASP A 43 10.54 8.16 -6.67
C ASP A 43 9.31 8.35 -7.56
N ALA A 44 9.44 8.14 -8.87
CA ALA A 44 8.30 8.18 -9.78
C ALA A 44 7.23 7.14 -9.41
N ALA A 45 7.64 5.91 -9.10
CA ALA A 45 6.72 4.85 -8.69
C ALA A 45 6.02 5.15 -7.35
N LEU A 46 6.70 5.84 -6.42
CA LEU A 46 6.09 6.28 -5.17
C LEU A 46 5.08 7.40 -5.39
N LEU A 47 5.38 8.39 -6.23
CA LEU A 47 4.44 9.46 -6.57
C LEU A 47 3.17 8.90 -7.21
N ASP A 48 3.32 7.93 -8.12
CA ASP A 48 2.18 7.21 -8.69
C ASP A 48 1.36 6.47 -7.62
N ALA A 49 2.04 5.87 -6.62
CA ALA A 49 1.38 5.17 -5.53
C ALA A 49 0.61 6.13 -4.60
N ILE A 50 1.19 7.30 -4.29
CA ILE A 50 0.52 8.37 -3.52
C ILE A 50 -0.72 8.87 -4.27
N ALA A 51 -0.60 9.14 -5.58
CA ALA A 51 -1.74 9.55 -6.39
C ALA A 51 -2.82 8.46 -6.46
N ALA A 52 -2.43 7.18 -6.53
CA ALA A 52 -3.36 6.06 -6.52
C ALA A 52 -4.12 5.96 -5.19
N ILE A 53 -3.43 6.11 -4.05
CA ILE A 53 -4.10 6.00 -2.76
C ILE A 53 -5.03 7.19 -2.48
N GLN A 54 -4.67 8.40 -2.90
CA GLN A 54 -5.55 9.55 -2.80
C GLN A 54 -6.87 9.37 -3.56
N ARG A 55 -6.82 8.73 -4.74
CA ARG A 55 -8.03 8.37 -5.50
C ARG A 55 -8.85 7.30 -4.77
N ALA A 56 -8.19 6.25 -4.27
CA ALA A 56 -8.87 5.20 -3.51
C ALA A 56 -9.53 5.75 -2.23
N HIS A 57 -8.87 6.64 -1.49
CA HIS A 57 -9.46 7.36 -0.35
C HIS A 57 -10.72 8.12 -0.74
N ALA A 58 -10.71 8.82 -1.88
CA ALA A 58 -11.90 9.51 -2.38
C ALA A 58 -13.05 8.55 -2.69
N GLU A 59 -12.76 7.39 -3.29
CA GLU A 59 -13.75 6.33 -3.54
C GLU A 59 -14.30 5.73 -2.24
N MET A 60 -13.45 5.49 -1.24
CA MET A 60 -13.86 5.00 0.07
C MET A 60 -14.73 6.01 0.84
N LEU A 61 -14.38 7.30 0.77
CA LEU A 61 -15.20 8.36 1.37
C LEU A 61 -16.58 8.45 0.68
N ALA A 62 -16.64 8.34 -0.64
CA ALA A 62 -17.91 8.29 -1.36
C ALA A 62 -18.75 7.05 -0.98
N LEU A 63 -18.11 5.92 -0.65
CA LEU A 63 -18.80 4.76 -0.08
C LEU A 63 -19.32 5.07 1.33
N CYS A 64 -18.54 5.73 2.19
CA CYS A 64 -18.98 6.16 3.52
C CYS A 64 -20.22 7.05 3.45
N ASP A 65 -20.26 8.01 2.52
CA ASP A 65 -21.41 8.90 2.34
C ASP A 65 -22.67 8.11 1.94
N ARG A 66 -22.53 7.12 1.05
CA ARG A 66 -23.63 6.21 0.69
C ARG A 66 -24.11 5.36 1.87
N LEU A 67 -23.20 4.90 2.73
CA LEU A 67 -23.57 4.13 3.92
C LEU A 67 -24.31 5.00 4.94
N GLU A 68 -23.91 6.26 5.06
CA GLU A 68 -24.60 7.25 5.90
C GLU A 68 -26.00 7.56 5.38
N GLU A 69 -26.17 7.78 4.07
CA GLU A 69 -27.49 7.94 3.46
C GLU A 69 -28.42 6.74 3.74
N ILE A 70 -27.89 5.51 3.67
CA ILE A 70 -28.65 4.31 4.03
C ILE A 70 -29.02 4.35 5.51
N ALA A 71 -28.08 4.69 6.40
CA ALA A 71 -28.33 4.76 7.84
C ALA A 71 -29.41 5.80 8.19
N ASP A 72 -29.38 6.95 7.53
CA ASP A 72 -30.33 8.05 7.72
C ASP A 72 -31.74 7.70 7.21
N SER A 73 -31.84 6.82 6.20
CA SER A 73 -33.12 6.37 5.62
C SER A 73 -33.88 5.34 6.47
N LEU A 74 -33.24 4.77 7.49
CA LEU A 74 -33.86 3.75 8.33
C LEU A 74 -34.91 4.34 9.29
N PRO A 75 -36.02 3.63 9.57
CA PRO A 75 -36.41 2.33 9.01
C PRO A 75 -37.26 2.41 7.74
N ASN A 76 -37.72 3.60 7.34
CA ASN A 76 -38.91 3.75 6.50
C ASN A 76 -38.62 3.93 5.00
N GLU A 77 -37.44 4.43 4.61
CA GLU A 77 -37.14 4.85 3.23
C GLU A 77 -35.97 4.07 2.60
N ILE A 78 -35.91 2.76 2.90
CA ILE A 78 -34.78 1.94 2.44
C ILE A 78 -34.76 1.81 0.91
N ASP A 79 -33.76 2.42 0.28
CA ASP A 79 -33.43 2.15 -1.12
C ASP A 79 -32.67 0.83 -1.24
N ARG A 80 -33.40 -0.21 -1.64
CA ARG A 80 -32.86 -1.56 -1.91
C ARG A 80 -31.71 -1.53 -2.91
N ARG A 81 -31.77 -0.65 -3.92
CA ARG A 81 -30.71 -0.54 -4.93
C ARG A 81 -29.43 0.00 -4.28
N SER A 82 -29.54 1.05 -3.46
CA SER A 82 -28.41 1.58 -2.70
C SER A 82 -27.77 0.51 -1.81
N CYS A 83 -28.58 -0.28 -1.08
CA CYS A 83 -28.07 -1.39 -0.26
C CYS A 83 -27.30 -2.43 -1.09
N VAL A 84 -27.80 -2.83 -2.27
CA VAL A 84 -27.09 -3.79 -3.14
C VAL A 84 -25.78 -3.21 -3.65
N LEU A 85 -25.77 -1.94 -4.06
CA LEU A 85 -24.57 -1.28 -4.57
C LEU A 85 -23.51 -1.13 -3.47
N ALA A 86 -23.91 -0.67 -2.29
CA ALA A 86 -23.03 -0.57 -1.12
C ALA A 86 -22.44 -1.94 -0.74
N ALA A 87 -23.27 -3.00 -0.68
CA ALA A 87 -22.81 -4.36 -0.38
C ALA A 87 -21.90 -4.96 -1.46
N ARG A 88 -21.99 -4.52 -2.72
CA ARG A 88 -21.08 -4.97 -3.79
C ARG A 88 -19.71 -4.29 -3.71
N ALA A 89 -19.68 -3.03 -3.26
CA ALA A 89 -18.45 -2.30 -3.04
C ALA A 89 -17.73 -2.79 -1.78
N LEU A 90 -18.47 -3.01 -0.69
CA LEU A 90 -17.94 -3.47 0.60
C LEU A 90 -17.27 -4.85 0.51
N GLY A 91 -16.10 -4.98 1.15
CA GLY A 91 -15.28 -6.20 1.16
C GLY A 91 -14.18 -6.15 0.11
N PRO A 92 -14.45 -6.43 -1.19
CA PRO A 92 -13.43 -6.43 -2.22
C PRO A 92 -12.69 -5.09 -2.37
N ALA A 93 -13.38 -3.96 -2.17
CA ALA A 93 -12.73 -2.65 -2.19
C ALA A 93 -11.75 -2.49 -1.01
N MET A 94 -12.16 -2.86 0.21
CA MET A 94 -11.33 -2.77 1.41
C MET A 94 -10.07 -3.61 1.29
N VAL A 95 -10.22 -4.90 0.99
CA VAL A 95 -9.08 -5.84 0.83
C VAL A 95 -8.09 -5.34 -0.24
N LYS A 96 -8.61 -4.77 -1.34
CA LYS A 96 -7.76 -4.26 -2.41
C LYS A 96 -6.96 -3.04 -1.96
N VAL A 97 -7.60 -2.10 -1.26
CA VAL A 97 -6.96 -0.86 -0.79
C VAL A 97 -5.95 -1.16 0.32
N HIS A 98 -6.35 -1.91 1.35
CA HIS A 98 -5.47 -2.29 2.46
C HIS A 98 -4.23 -3.04 2.00
N ARG A 99 -4.38 -4.01 1.09
CA ARG A 99 -3.22 -4.70 0.51
C ARG A 99 -2.30 -3.76 -0.26
N PHE A 100 -2.86 -2.78 -0.96
CA PHE A 100 -2.06 -1.80 -1.69
C PHE A 100 -1.30 -0.89 -0.72
N GLU A 101 -1.96 -0.38 0.33
CA GLU A 101 -1.33 0.42 1.39
C GLU A 101 -0.20 -0.35 2.05
N GLU A 102 -0.45 -1.58 2.49
CA GLU A 102 0.56 -2.41 3.16
C GLU A 102 1.78 -2.69 2.27
N GLN A 103 1.56 -3.01 0.99
CA GLN A 103 2.63 -3.38 0.07
C GLN A 103 3.44 -2.18 -0.42
N ARG A 104 2.83 -1.00 -0.53
CA ARG A 104 3.44 0.17 -1.19
C ARG A 104 3.67 1.33 -0.23
N LEU A 105 2.66 1.71 0.54
CA LEU A 105 2.68 2.94 1.35
C LEU A 105 3.33 2.64 2.70
N HIS A 106 2.82 1.67 3.45
CA HIS A 106 3.33 1.32 4.79
C HIS A 106 4.77 0.83 4.75
N SER A 107 5.15 0.08 3.71
CA SER A 107 6.54 -0.33 3.52
C SER A 107 7.48 0.87 3.34
N GLN A 108 7.09 1.86 2.55
CA GLN A 108 7.91 3.07 2.32
C GLN A 108 7.89 4.01 3.53
N PHE A 109 6.76 4.08 4.23
CA PHE A 109 6.61 4.87 5.46
C PHE A 109 7.53 4.34 6.57
N ALA A 110 7.52 3.02 6.79
CA ALA A 110 8.42 2.37 7.73
C ALA A 110 9.91 2.54 7.33
N ALA A 111 10.22 2.52 6.02
CA ALA A 111 11.58 2.73 5.54
C ALA A 111 12.10 4.16 5.79
N ARG A 112 11.29 5.19 5.50
CA ARG A 112 11.65 6.59 5.77
C ARG A 112 11.83 6.90 7.25
N LEU A 113 11.09 6.19 8.09
CA LEU A 113 11.14 6.37 9.54
C LEU A 113 11.87 5.23 10.26
N ALA A 114 12.79 4.53 9.58
CA ALA A 114 13.47 3.33 10.09
C ALA A 114 14.24 3.57 11.41
N HIS A 115 14.56 4.82 11.74
CA HIS A 115 15.20 5.20 13.00
C HIS A 115 14.22 5.48 14.14
N SER A 116 12.91 5.47 13.90
CA SER A 116 11.87 5.64 14.91
C SER A 116 11.20 4.29 15.22
N GLY A 117 11.21 3.87 16.49
CA GLY A 117 10.41 2.71 16.93
C GLY A 117 8.90 2.94 16.74
N GLU A 118 8.47 4.20 16.84
CA GLU A 118 7.08 4.65 16.73
C GLU A 118 6.47 4.36 15.35
N ALA A 119 7.23 4.47 14.26
CA ALA A 119 6.70 4.18 12.93
C ALA A 119 6.38 2.69 12.73
N ARG A 120 7.19 1.80 13.31
CA ARG A 120 6.93 0.35 13.26
C ARG A 120 5.67 0.00 14.05
N GLU A 121 5.53 0.54 15.26
CA GLU A 121 4.32 0.34 16.07
C GLU A 121 3.08 0.89 15.38
N THR A 122 3.20 2.05 14.72
CA THR A 122 2.12 2.64 13.92
C THR A 122 1.70 1.72 12.78
N VAL A 123 2.63 1.17 12.01
CA VAL A 123 2.32 0.26 10.90
C VAL A 123 1.64 -1.02 11.39
N GLU A 124 2.09 -1.59 12.51
CA GLU A 124 1.44 -2.78 13.06
C GLU A 124 0.02 -2.47 13.60
N ARG A 125 -0.19 -1.29 14.19
CA ARG A 125 -1.54 -0.83 14.55
C ARG A 125 -2.45 -0.70 13.32
N LEU A 126 -1.98 -0.05 12.24
CA LEU A 126 -2.77 0.11 11.00
C LEU A 126 -3.16 -1.23 10.38
N LYS A 127 -2.25 -2.21 10.37
CA LYS A 127 -2.57 -3.57 9.88
C LYS A 127 -3.63 -4.27 10.74
N ASN A 128 -3.60 -4.07 12.06
CA ASN A 128 -4.63 -4.62 12.93
C ASN A 128 -5.99 -3.94 12.67
N GLU A 129 -5.99 -2.62 12.48
CA GLU A 129 -7.20 -1.87 12.07
C GLU A 129 -7.74 -2.39 10.73
N HIS A 130 -6.89 -2.63 9.73
CA HIS A 130 -7.29 -3.21 8.45
C HIS A 130 -7.97 -4.57 8.63
N PHE A 131 -7.41 -5.44 9.48
CA PHE A 131 -7.98 -6.76 9.74
C PHE A 131 -9.38 -6.66 10.37
N GLU A 132 -9.55 -5.75 11.34
CA GLU A 132 -10.83 -5.49 11.98
C GLU A 132 -11.86 -4.90 10.99
N ASP A 133 -11.45 -3.92 10.19
CA ASP A 133 -12.29 -3.25 9.20
C ASP A 133 -12.73 -4.22 8.09
N GLU A 134 -11.86 -5.13 7.63
CA GLU A 134 -12.22 -6.16 6.64
C GLU A 134 -13.27 -7.13 7.19
N GLY A 135 -13.13 -7.55 8.45
CA GLY A 135 -14.11 -8.39 9.14
C GLY A 135 -15.46 -7.69 9.27
N TYR A 136 -15.44 -6.45 9.76
CA TYR A 136 -16.64 -5.62 9.90
C TYR A 136 -17.33 -5.40 8.53
N ALA A 137 -16.57 -5.05 7.50
CA ALA A 137 -17.10 -4.87 6.15
C ALA A 137 -17.81 -6.12 5.62
N ALA A 138 -17.33 -7.32 5.97
CA ALA A 138 -17.95 -8.58 5.58
C ALA A 138 -19.31 -8.78 6.27
N GLU A 139 -19.41 -8.51 7.57
CA GLU A 139 -20.68 -8.57 8.31
C GLU A 139 -21.69 -7.53 7.78
N LEU A 140 -21.23 -6.30 7.58
CA LEU A 140 -22.07 -5.20 7.10
C LEU A 140 -22.60 -5.47 5.69
N ARG A 141 -21.77 -6.03 4.81
CA ARG A 141 -22.17 -6.49 3.48
C ARG A 141 -23.33 -7.48 3.58
N ASP A 142 -23.25 -8.44 4.49
CA ASP A 142 -24.25 -9.50 4.59
C ASP A 142 -25.57 -8.95 5.17
N ALA A 143 -25.49 -8.03 6.14
CA ALA A 143 -26.64 -7.29 6.66
C ALA A 143 -27.34 -6.44 5.57
N LEU A 144 -26.57 -5.72 4.75
CA LEU A 144 -27.10 -4.95 3.62
C LEU A 144 -27.75 -5.83 2.55
N ARG A 145 -27.16 -7.00 2.25
CA ARG A 145 -27.75 -7.99 1.33
C ARG A 145 -29.06 -8.56 1.88
N ALA A 146 -29.12 -8.87 3.17
CA ALA A 146 -30.34 -9.33 3.81
C ALA A 146 -31.44 -8.26 3.74
N THR A 147 -31.11 -7.02 4.09
CA THR A 147 -32.01 -5.86 4.00
C THR A 147 -32.52 -5.64 2.58
N ALA A 148 -31.63 -5.69 1.58
CA ALA A 148 -32.02 -5.55 0.17
C ALA A 148 -32.94 -6.68 -0.32
N ARG A 149 -32.75 -7.92 0.15
CA ARG A 149 -33.63 -9.04 -0.21
C ARG A 149 -35.00 -8.92 0.45
N GLY A 150 -35.05 -8.59 1.74
CA GLY A 150 -36.28 -8.46 2.51
C GLY A 150 -37.07 -7.19 2.25
N GLY A 151 -36.45 -6.16 1.68
CA GLY A 151 -37.06 -4.84 1.47
C GLY A 151 -37.22 -4.00 2.74
N ARG A 152 -36.76 -4.52 3.88
CA ARG A 152 -36.72 -3.86 5.19
C ARG A 152 -35.55 -4.41 6.00
N ALA A 153 -34.99 -3.62 6.90
CA ALA A 153 -34.05 -4.11 7.89
C ALA A 153 -34.80 -4.93 8.95
N GLU A 154 -34.24 -6.04 9.40
CA GLU A 154 -34.82 -6.86 10.47
C GLU A 154 -34.79 -6.12 11.81
N ASN A 155 -33.63 -5.53 12.13
CA ASN A 155 -33.45 -4.60 13.22
C ASN A 155 -32.80 -3.30 12.67
N PRO A 156 -33.61 -2.28 12.37
CA PRO A 156 -33.12 -1.01 11.83
C PRO A 156 -32.15 -0.29 12.78
N GLU A 157 -32.34 -0.37 14.09
CA GLU A 157 -31.46 0.27 15.08
C GLU A 157 -30.07 -0.35 15.06
N THR A 158 -29.99 -1.69 15.08
CA THR A 158 -28.72 -2.41 14.98
C THR A 158 -28.03 -2.14 13.65
N LEU A 159 -28.75 -2.16 12.53
CA LEU A 159 -28.16 -1.88 11.23
C LEU A 159 -27.62 -0.43 11.17
N GLY A 160 -28.38 0.54 11.69
CA GLY A 160 -27.94 1.94 11.78
C GLY A 160 -26.68 2.09 12.64
N PHE A 161 -26.63 1.43 13.79
CA PHE A 161 -25.44 1.40 14.64
C PHE A 161 -24.23 0.82 13.92
N MET A 162 -24.40 -0.30 13.21
CA MET A 162 -23.33 -0.94 12.46
C MET A 162 -22.78 -0.05 11.33
N LEU A 163 -23.68 0.57 10.56
CA LEU A 163 -23.32 1.49 9.48
C LEU A 163 -22.48 2.65 10.02
N ARG A 164 -22.96 3.32 11.09
CA ARG A 164 -22.28 4.47 11.70
C ARG A 164 -20.95 4.13 12.35
N GLY A 165 -20.86 2.96 12.98
CA GLY A 165 -19.62 2.43 13.52
C GLY A 165 -18.57 2.28 12.42
N PHE A 166 -18.95 1.61 11.32
CA PHE A 166 -18.06 1.33 10.21
C PHE A 166 -17.60 2.59 9.48
N PHE A 167 -18.51 3.41 8.95
CA PHE A 167 -18.10 4.59 8.17
C PHE A 167 -17.35 5.62 9.04
N GLY A 168 -17.68 5.69 10.34
CA GLY A 168 -16.99 6.55 11.29
C GLY A 168 -15.55 6.11 11.52
N ALA A 169 -15.31 4.81 11.66
CA ALA A 169 -13.97 4.25 11.77
C ALA A 169 -13.15 4.49 10.50
N LEU A 170 -13.71 4.15 9.34
CA LEU A 170 -13.02 4.30 8.05
C LEU A 170 -12.66 5.77 7.74
N ARG A 171 -13.54 6.73 8.06
CA ARG A 171 -13.22 8.17 7.92
C ARG A 171 -12.05 8.60 8.80
N ARG A 172 -11.95 8.10 10.03
CA ARG A 172 -10.82 8.40 10.93
C ARG A 172 -9.52 7.75 10.47
N HIS A 173 -9.60 6.53 9.95
CA HIS A 173 -8.47 5.83 9.37
C HIS A 173 -7.88 6.63 8.18
N ILE A 174 -8.72 7.00 7.22
CA ILE A 174 -8.31 7.81 6.05
C ILE A 174 -7.74 9.17 6.49
N ALA A 175 -8.34 9.82 7.49
CA ALA A 175 -7.82 11.08 8.02
C ALA A 175 -6.41 10.90 8.60
N PHE A 176 -6.18 9.85 9.39
CA PHE A 176 -4.87 9.54 9.94
C PHE A 176 -3.82 9.37 8.85
N GLU A 177 -4.13 8.60 7.80
CA GLU A 177 -3.20 8.40 6.70
C GLU A 177 -2.89 9.71 5.95
N ARG A 178 -3.91 10.53 5.69
CA ARG A 178 -3.73 11.82 5.02
C ARG A 178 -2.92 12.82 5.83
N ASP A 179 -3.10 12.82 7.14
CA ASP A 179 -2.49 13.82 8.03
C ASP A 179 -1.11 13.41 8.53
N HIS A 180 -0.80 12.10 8.54
CA HIS A 180 0.44 11.59 9.14
C HIS A 180 1.27 10.69 8.22
N VAL A 181 0.65 9.84 7.40
CA VAL A 181 1.38 8.91 6.53
C VAL A 181 1.81 9.59 5.23
N LEU A 182 0.87 10.18 4.50
CA LEU A 182 1.15 10.82 3.20
C LEU A 182 2.13 12.00 3.27
N PRO A 183 2.12 12.86 4.29
CA PRO A 183 3.09 13.95 4.40
C PRO A 183 4.54 13.45 4.52
N VAL A 184 4.76 12.35 5.26
CA VAL A 184 6.09 11.71 5.37
C VAL A 184 6.54 11.15 4.02
N LEU A 185 5.61 10.60 3.23
CA LEU A 185 5.94 10.03 1.92
C LEU A 185 6.13 11.09 0.83
N SER A 186 5.51 12.25 0.97
CA SER A 186 5.56 13.36 0.01
C SER A 186 6.70 14.34 0.28
N SER A 187 7.25 14.32 1.50
CA SER A 187 8.46 15.06 1.83
C SER A 187 9.65 14.31 1.23
N GLY A 188 10.24 14.89 0.17
CA GLY A 188 11.49 14.38 -0.39
C GLY A 188 12.62 14.66 0.58
N ASP A 189 13.31 13.59 1.01
CA ASP A 189 14.67 13.68 1.55
C ASP A 189 15.66 13.44 0.41
#